data_AF-A0AAW3HM47-F1
#
_entry.id   AF-A0AAW3HM47-F1
#
_cell.length_a   1.000
_cell.length_b   1.000
_cell.length_c   1.000
_cell.angle_alpha   90.00
_cell.angle_beta   90.00
_cell.angle_gamma   90.00
#
_symmetry.space_group_name_H-M   'P 1'
#
loop_
_entity.id
_entity.type
_entity.pdbx_description
1 polymer ?
#
loop_
_entity_poly.entity_id
_entity_poly.type
_entity_poly.pdbx_seq_one_letter_code
_entity_poly.pdbx_strand_id
1 'polypeptide(L)' 'MAKKHAYVEYRPKSTSEDEEVIHHVVIVDGDEIHTEKTQEKAADWALEKGYAVHVARERHLKDLDQPPLFRVYP' A
#
# COMPACT_ATOMS: atom_id res chain seq x y z
N MET A 1 11.04 -18.11 -15.21
CA MET A 1 10.16 -16.93 -15.36
C MET A 1 10.59 -15.92 -14.33
N ALA A 2 10.96 -14.69 -14.72
CA ALA A 2 11.22 -13.64 -13.74
C ALA A 2 9.93 -13.33 -12.98
N LYS A 3 9.99 -13.22 -11.65
CA LYS A 3 8.83 -12.78 -10.86
C LYS A 3 8.45 -11.37 -11.31
N LYS A 4 7.16 -11.16 -11.59
CA LYS A 4 6.64 -9.80 -11.78
C LYS A 4 6.70 -9.03 -10.46
N HIS A 5 6.85 -7.73 -10.56
CA HIS A 5 6.88 -6.84 -9.40
C HIS A 5 5.48 -6.31 -9.11
N ALA A 6 5.12 -6.28 -7.83
CA ALA A 6 3.90 -5.66 -7.35
C ALA A 6 4.25 -4.49 -6.43
N TYR A 7 3.61 -3.35 -6.66
CA TYR A 7 3.79 -2.14 -5.86
C TYR A 7 2.54 -1.90 -5.05
N VAL A 8 2.67 -1.95 -3.72
CA VAL A 8 1.59 -1.64 -2.79
C VAL A 8 1.67 -0.15 -2.48
N GLU A 9 0.65 0.59 -2.90
CA GLU A 9 0.55 2.03 -2.67
C GLU A 9 -0.61 2.37 -1.74
N TYR A 10 -0.33 3.26 -0.80
CA TYR A 10 -1.35 3.95 -0.02
C TYR A 10 -1.98 5.03 -0.89
N ARG A 11 -3.28 4.90 -1.20
CA ARG A 11 -4.03 5.89 -2.01
C ARG A 11 -5.24 6.38 -1.21
N PRO A 12 -5.05 7.39 -0.35
CA PRO A 12 -6.17 7.92 0.42
C PRO A 12 -7.16 8.52 -0.56
N LYS A 13 -8.37 7.96 -0.62
CA LYS A 13 -9.49 8.59 -1.34
C LYS A 13 -10.12 9.71 -0.51
N SER A 14 -9.88 9.71 0.80
CA SER A 14 -10.39 10.75 1.68
C SER A 14 -9.54 12.02 1.62
N THR A 15 -10.23 13.14 1.66
CA THR A 15 -9.67 14.48 1.88
C THR A 15 -9.83 14.93 3.34
N SER A 16 -10.40 14.09 4.21
CA SER A 16 -10.66 14.36 5.62
C SER A 16 -9.64 13.65 6.50
N GLU A 17 -9.21 14.35 7.55
CA GLU A 17 -8.20 13.89 8.50
C GLU A 17 -8.69 12.78 9.45
N ASP A 18 -10.00 12.59 9.56
CA ASP A 18 -10.63 11.64 10.50
C ASP A 18 -11.32 10.46 9.79
N GLU A 19 -11.22 10.36 8.47
CA GLU A 19 -11.77 9.24 7.74
C GLU A 19 -10.82 8.04 7.80
N GLU A 20 -11.40 6.85 8.03
CA GLU A 20 -10.65 5.61 8.06
C GLU A 20 -9.96 5.37 6.71
N VAL A 21 -8.67 5.10 6.74
CA VAL A 21 -7.94 4.70 5.54
C VAL A 21 -8.35 3.27 5.19
N ILE A 22 -9.03 3.13 4.05
CA ILE A 22 -9.52 1.83 3.57
C ILE A 22 -9.00 1.46 2.17
N HIS A 23 -7.99 2.17 1.64
CA HIS A 23 -7.63 2.04 0.23
C HIS A 23 -6.12 1.93 -0.04
N HIS A 24 -5.60 0.71 0.11
CA HIS A 24 -4.28 0.29 -0.36
C HIS A 24 -4.44 -0.45 -1.68
N VAL A 25 -3.68 -0.06 -2.70
CA VAL A 25 -3.78 -0.65 -4.04
C VAL A 25 -2.56 -1.49 -4.34
N VAL A 26 -2.74 -2.58 -5.08
CA VAL A 26 -1.66 -3.40 -5.62
C VAL A 26 -1.56 -3.13 -7.12
N ILE A 27 -0.40 -2.64 -7.55
CA ILE A 27 -0.13 -2.29 -8.94
C ILE A 27 0.87 -3.27 -9.54
N VAL A 28 0.52 -3.88 -10.68
CA VAL A 28 1.40 -4.77 -11.45
C VAL A 28 1.37 -4.33 -12.90
N ASP A 29 2.54 -4.20 -13.54
CA ASP A 29 2.68 -3.74 -14.93
C ASP A 29 1.98 -2.40 -15.24
N GLY A 30 1.76 -1.56 -14.22
CA GLY A 30 1.10 -0.26 -14.33
C GLY A 30 -0.41 -0.27 -14.06
N ASP A 31 -1.02 -1.44 -13.92
CA ASP A 31 -2.45 -1.60 -13.66
C ASP A 31 -2.75 -1.86 -12.17
N GLU A 32 -3.81 -1.24 -11.66
CA GLU A 32 -4.37 -1.57 -10.34
C GLU A 32 -5.14 -2.89 -10.45
N ILE A 33 -4.62 -3.94 -9.79
CA ILE A 33 -5.16 -5.31 -9.91
C ILE A 33 -5.85 -5.81 -8.65
N HIS A 34 -5.65 -5.14 -7.51
CA HIS A 34 -6.26 -5.49 -6.23
C HIS A 34 -6.30 -4.29 -5.28
N THR A 35 -7.23 -4.30 -4.34
CA THR A 35 -7.34 -3.28 -3.29
C THR A 35 -7.63 -3.93 -1.94
N GLU A 36 -7.02 -3.41 -0.87
CA GLU A 36 -7.23 -3.86 0.50
C GLU A 36 -7.36 -2.69 1.46
N LYS A 37 -7.87 -2.99 2.67
CA LYS A 37 -8.01 -2.00 3.75
C LYS A 37 -6.71 -1.67 4.46
N THR A 38 -5.74 -2.59 4.42
CA THR A 38 -4.45 -2.40 5.09
C THR A 38 -3.32 -2.74 4.13
N GLN A 39 -2.19 -2.05 4.31
CA GLN A 39 -0.98 -2.27 3.53
C GLN A 39 -0.45 -3.70 3.69
N GLU A 40 -0.56 -4.27 4.89
CA GLU A 40 -0.20 -5.65 5.20
C GLU A 40 -1.01 -6.63 4.35
N LYS A 41 -2.35 -6.53 4.37
CA LYS A 41 -3.21 -7.43 3.58
C LYS A 41 -2.93 -7.33 2.08
N ALA A 42 -2.68 -6.13 1.58
CA ALA A 42 -2.34 -5.95 0.16
C ALA A 42 -0.98 -6.58 -0.19
N ALA A 43 0.01 -6.46 0.71
CA ALA A 43 1.32 -7.06 0.54
C ALA A 43 1.26 -8.60 0.64
N ASP A 44 0.55 -9.14 1.63
CA ASP A 44 0.36 -10.57 1.82
C ASP A 44 -0.32 -11.20 0.61
N TRP A 45 -1.40 -10.57 0.13
CA TRP A 45 -2.07 -11.00 -1.10
C TRP A 45 -1.10 -11.05 -2.28
N ALA A 46 -0.26 -10.02 -2.46
CA ALA A 46 0.69 -9.97 -3.57
C ALA A 46 1.81 -11.03 -3.43
N LEU A 47 2.25 -11.31 -2.20
CA LEU A 47 3.20 -12.39 -1.91
C LEU A 47 2.60 -13.76 -2.22
N GLU A 48 1.35 -14.01 -1.83
CA GLU A 48 0.60 -15.25 -2.12
C GLU A 48 0.45 -15.50 -3.63
N LYS A 49 0.31 -14.43 -4.43
CA LYS A 49 0.31 -14.52 -5.91
C LYS A 49 1.70 -14.72 -6.51
N GLY A 50 2.75 -14.73 -5.70
CA GLY A 50 4.12 -15.00 -6.12
C GLY A 50 4.86 -13.78 -6.66
N TYR A 51 4.36 -12.56 -6.45
CA TYR A 51 5.04 -11.33 -6.88
C TYR A 51 6.26 -11.01 -6.02
N ALA A 52 7.15 -10.20 -6.57
CA ALA A 52 8.17 -9.49 -5.80
C ALA A 52 7.57 -8.16 -5.32
N VAL A 53 7.29 -8.08 -4.02
CA VAL A 53 6.49 -6.99 -3.45
C VAL A 53 7.36 -5.81 -3.00
N HIS A 54 6.98 -4.62 -3.46
CA HIS A 54 7.51 -3.34 -3.02
C HIS A 54 6.37 -2.57 -2.36
N VAL A 55 6.67 -1.90 -1.26
CA VAL A 55 5.63 -1.21 -0.49
C VAL A 55 6.01 0.25 -0.33
N ALA A 56 5.15 1.13 -0.83
CA ALA A 56 5.32 2.57 -0.70
C ALA A 56 5.05 3.02 0.74
N ARG A 57 5.75 4.06 1.17
CA ARG A 57 5.56 4.67 2.49
C ARG A 57 4.20 5.36 2.54
N GLU A 58 3.45 5.13 3.62
CA GLU A 58 2.21 5.85 3.88
C GLU A 58 2.51 7.30 4.27
N ARG A 59 1.73 8.23 3.73
CA ARG A 59 1.75 9.64 4.12
C ARG A 59 0.31 10.06 4.39
N HIS A 60 -0.04 10.20 5.66
CA HIS A 60 -1.32 10.73 6.08
C HIS A 60 -1.27 12.27 6.10
N LEU A 61 -2.41 12.94 5.94
CA LEU A 61 -2.49 14.41 6.00
C LEU A 61 -1.93 14.96 7.33
N LYS A 62 -2.22 14.27 8.44
CA LYS A 62 -1.71 14.58 9.79
C LYS A 62 -0.19 14.50 9.93
N ASP A 63 0.47 13.69 9.09
CA ASP A 63 1.90 13.38 9.22
C ASP A 63 2.71 13.83 7.99
N LEU A 64 2.21 14.79 7.22
CA LEU A 64 2.89 15.31 6.03
C LEU A 64 4.28 15.86 6.35
N ASP A 65 4.40 16.56 7.49
CA ASP A 65 5.64 17.21 7.93
C ASP A 65 6.61 16.23 8.60
N GLN A 66 6.11 15.17 9.25
CA GLN A 66 6.92 14.14 9.90
C GLN A 66 6.33 12.75 9.69
N PRO A 67 6.46 12.17 8.48
CA PRO A 67 5.93 10.84 8.25
C PRO A 67 6.70 9.82 9.11
N PRO A 68 6.10 8.67 9.47
CA PRO A 68 6.81 7.59 10.16
C PRO A 68 7.99 7.12 9.32
N LEU A 69 9.23 7.25 9.83
CA LEU A 69 10.46 6.95 9.07
C LEU A 69 10.63 5.46 8.75
N PHE A 70 9.97 4.60 9.51
CA PHE A 70 10.06 3.15 9.38
C PHE A 70 8.68 2.52 9.37
N ARG A 71 8.60 1.39 8.66
CA ARG A 71 7.44 0.52 8.68
C ARG A 71 7.35 -0.11 10.08
N VAL A 72 6.30 0.20 10.83
CA VAL A 72 5.96 -0.52 12.05
C VAL A 72 4.88 -1.51 11.65
N TYR A 73 5.24 -2.79 11.61
CA TYR A 73 4.23 -3.84 11.66
C TYR A 73 3.86 -4.06 13.13
N PRO A 74 2.59 -4.30 13.47
CA PRO A 74 2.25 -4.91 14.75
C PRO A 74 2.91 -6.28 14.92
#